data_AF-A0A4R3YCZ0-F1
#
_entry.id   AF-A0A4R3YCZ0-F1
#
_cell.length_a   1.000
_cell.length_b   1.000
_cell.length_c   1.000
_cell.angle_alpha   90.00
_cell.angle_beta   90.00
_cell.angle_gamma   90.00
#
_symmetry.space_group_name_H-M   'P 1'
#
loop_
_entity.id
_entity.type
_entity.pdbx_description
1 polymer ?
#
loop_
_entity_poly.entity_id
_entity_poly.type
_entity_poly.pdbx_seq_one_letter_code
_entity_poly.pdbx_strand_id
1 'polypeptide(L)'
;MSFIVLLGVMFILTVFGLPLFYSIIFASIVTLFVFLPYIPFTIVAQQVMQGLDTNALQALAFFFLAGELMSVGGITSRIIRFVTSLIGRWKGSLAYINILSSLFFGSISGSAVASTAAIGSSLIPEMKKNGYPAPFAAALTQSASIIGPIIPPSVPMIVFAALAGAGVSVGKMFMSGIIPGIMIALVLILITFVLSKIYKYGNKSTEFSLKEVKNSAKDAIWALLCPIIILYGIISGVFTATEAGAVSVVYAYLVGTFVYKELSFERLKKALISSLKGTITVMLIVGASSIFAWMIARLQISHQVAAWVSSVCESPLEALILINIIVLFIGMVMDPTAALTILVPVFMPIVNQFGIDPIHFGLVIILNLMIGLVTPPVGYLIFLSANIAECEPIKVLRSSIPYLFSLFALLVLLIIVPEFSTFLPNLLFQ
;
A
#
# COMPACT_ATOMS: atom_id res chain seq x y z
N MET A 1 -17.65 -12.17 -25.33
CA MET A 1 -18.91 -12.42 -24.60
C MET A 1 -18.65 -12.92 -23.17
N SER A 2 -17.80 -13.94 -22.98
CA SER A 2 -17.36 -14.43 -21.65
C SER A 2 -16.84 -13.33 -20.73
N PHE A 3 -15.97 -12.46 -21.25
CA PHE A 3 -15.43 -11.30 -20.51
C PHE A 3 -16.51 -10.37 -19.96
N ILE A 4 -17.52 -10.06 -20.78
CA ILE A 4 -18.61 -9.16 -20.42
C ILE A 4 -19.49 -9.79 -19.34
N VAL A 5 -19.74 -11.10 -19.41
CA VAL A 5 -20.51 -11.79 -18.37
C VAL A 5 -19.74 -11.84 -17.05
N LEU A 6 -18.46 -12.22 -17.10
CA LEU A 6 -17.63 -12.34 -15.90
C LEU A 6 -17.47 -10.99 -15.19
N LEU A 7 -17.05 -9.94 -15.90
CA LEU A 7 -16.89 -8.61 -15.30
C LEU A 7 -18.22 -7.92 -15.04
N GLY A 8 -19.19 -8.07 -15.94
CA GLY A 8 -20.51 -7.42 -15.82
C GLY A 8 -21.27 -7.92 -14.60
N VAL A 9 -21.34 -9.23 -14.39
CA VAL A 9 -21.99 -9.80 -13.19
C VAL A 9 -21.26 -9.37 -11.92
N MET A 10 -19.93 -9.43 -11.90
CA MET A 10 -19.13 -8.97 -10.76
C MET A 10 -19.40 -7.49 -10.44
N PHE A 11 -19.40 -6.64 -11.46
CA PHE A 11 -19.63 -5.20 -11.31
C PHE A 11 -21.04 -4.90 -10.81
N ILE A 12 -22.06 -5.53 -11.40
CA ILE A 12 -23.47 -5.36 -11.00
C ILE A 12 -23.66 -5.75 -9.53
N LEU A 13 -23.15 -6.92 -9.11
CA LEU A 13 -23.26 -7.37 -7.72
C LEU A 13 -22.54 -6.43 -6.75
N THR A 14 -21.37 -5.92 -7.14
CA THR A 14 -20.61 -4.97 -6.33
C THR A 14 -21.35 -3.62 -6.18
N VAL A 15 -21.99 -3.13 -7.25
CA VAL A 15 -22.81 -1.91 -7.21
C VAL A 15 -24.04 -2.08 -6.32
N PHE A 16 -24.62 -3.28 -6.27
CA PHE A 16 -25.70 -3.61 -5.31
C PHE A 16 -25.23 -3.74 -3.86
N GLY A 17 -23.93 -3.52 -3.57
CA GLY A 17 -23.39 -3.49 -2.23
C GLY A 17 -22.96 -4.86 -1.70
N LEU A 18 -22.90 -5.90 -2.54
CA LEU A 18 -22.30 -7.17 -2.11
C LEU A 18 -20.79 -6.99 -1.89
N PRO A 19 -20.23 -7.55 -0.79
CA PRO A 19 -18.79 -7.62 -0.60
C PRO A 19 -18.09 -8.25 -1.81
N LEU A 20 -16.95 -7.69 -2.19
CA LEU A 20 -16.27 -8.03 -3.45
C LEU A 20 -16.00 -9.53 -3.63
N PHE A 21 -15.59 -10.23 -2.56
CA PHE A 21 -15.30 -11.66 -2.66
C PHE A 21 -16.55 -12.49 -3.06
N TYR A 22 -17.75 -12.10 -2.59
CA TYR A 22 -19.00 -12.73 -3.04
C TYR A 22 -19.24 -12.42 -4.51
N SER A 23 -19.09 -11.15 -4.92
CA SER A 23 -19.27 -10.73 -6.31
C SER A 23 -18.37 -11.52 -7.27
N ILE A 24 -17.10 -11.73 -6.90
CA ILE A 24 -16.13 -12.49 -7.71
C ILE A 24 -16.54 -13.98 -7.80
N ILE A 25 -16.88 -14.62 -6.68
CA ILE A 25 -17.25 -16.05 -6.67
C ILE A 25 -18.54 -16.26 -7.48
N PHE A 26 -19.57 -15.45 -7.25
CA PHE A 26 -20.84 -15.57 -7.98
C PHE A 26 -20.66 -15.30 -9.47
N ALA A 27 -19.90 -14.27 -9.85
CA ALA A 27 -19.60 -14.01 -11.25
C ALA A 27 -18.86 -15.18 -11.91
N SER A 28 -17.93 -15.81 -11.18
CA SER A 28 -17.21 -16.99 -11.65
C SER A 28 -18.13 -18.20 -11.80
N ILE A 29 -19.06 -18.43 -10.87
CA ILE A 29 -20.07 -19.50 -10.94
C ILE A 29 -20.99 -19.30 -12.14
N VAL A 30 -21.52 -18.10 -12.34
CA VAL A 30 -22.40 -17.77 -13.48
C VAL A 30 -21.65 -17.97 -14.79
N THR A 31 -20.41 -17.50 -14.87
CA THR A 31 -19.58 -17.66 -16.07
C THR A 31 -19.26 -19.13 -16.35
N LEU A 32 -18.95 -19.90 -15.32
CA LEU A 32 -18.72 -21.34 -15.43
C LEU A 32 -19.96 -22.05 -15.98
N PHE A 33 -21.14 -21.74 -15.43
CA PHE A 33 -22.39 -22.34 -15.86
C PHE A 33 -22.73 -22.01 -17.33
N VAL A 34 -22.51 -20.76 -17.75
CA VAL A 34 -22.87 -20.31 -19.11
C VAL A 34 -21.87 -20.78 -20.17
N PHE A 35 -20.57 -20.76 -19.89
CA PHE A 35 -19.52 -20.99 -20.91
C PHE A 35 -18.78 -22.30 -20.76
N LEU A 36 -18.83 -22.95 -19.59
CA LEU A 36 -18.11 -24.19 -19.28
C LEU A 36 -19.02 -25.21 -18.56
N PRO A 37 -20.20 -25.55 -19.10
CA PRO A 37 -21.21 -26.35 -18.39
C PRO A 37 -20.76 -27.78 -18.06
N TYR A 38 -19.71 -28.28 -18.72
CA TYR A 38 -19.15 -29.62 -18.50
C TYR A 38 -18.18 -29.69 -17.32
N ILE A 39 -17.76 -28.54 -16.76
CA ILE A 39 -16.81 -28.50 -15.66
C ILE A 39 -17.57 -28.58 -14.33
N PRO A 40 -17.18 -29.47 -13.40
CA PRO A 40 -17.89 -29.61 -12.13
C PRO A 40 -17.71 -28.35 -11.27
N PHE A 41 -18.77 -27.94 -10.58
CA PHE A 41 -18.74 -26.79 -9.65
C PHE A 41 -17.73 -26.93 -8.51
N THR A 42 -17.27 -28.16 -8.23
CA THR A 42 -16.19 -28.41 -7.25
C THR A 42 -14.90 -27.66 -7.59
N ILE A 43 -14.69 -27.31 -8.87
CA ILE A 43 -13.54 -26.49 -9.28
C ILE A 43 -13.54 -25.13 -8.58
N VAL A 44 -14.71 -24.56 -8.27
CA VAL A 44 -14.82 -23.27 -7.58
C VAL A 44 -14.21 -23.38 -6.17
N ALA A 45 -14.60 -24.41 -5.41
CA ALA A 45 -14.05 -24.65 -4.09
C ALA A 45 -12.55 -24.99 -4.14
N GLN A 46 -12.13 -25.81 -5.12
CA GLN A 46 -10.72 -26.16 -5.29
C GLN A 46 -9.84 -24.94 -5.60
N GLN A 47 -10.27 -24.09 -6.54
CA GLN A 47 -9.52 -22.88 -6.91
C GLN A 47 -9.49 -21.85 -5.77
N VAL A 48 -10.58 -21.70 -5.01
CA VAL A 48 -10.58 -20.84 -3.81
C VAL A 48 -9.60 -21.37 -2.77
N MET A 49 -9.60 -22.67 -2.49
CA MET A 49 -8.65 -23.29 -1.55
C MET A 49 -7.20 -23.15 -2.01
N GLN A 50 -6.92 -23.36 -3.30
CA GLN A 50 -5.57 -23.15 -3.87
C GLN A 50 -5.10 -21.70 -3.73
N GLY A 51 -6.01 -20.73 -3.92
CA GLY A 51 -5.70 -19.32 -3.73
C GLY A 51 -5.33 -18.92 -2.31
N LEU A 52 -5.92 -19.61 -1.32
CA LEU A 52 -5.65 -19.39 0.10
C LEU A 52 -4.33 -20.03 0.55
N ASP A 53 -3.89 -21.10 -0.12
CA ASP A 53 -2.72 -21.90 0.24
C ASP A 53 -1.43 -21.36 -0.40
N THR A 54 -1.04 -20.12 -0.02
CA THR A 54 0.19 -19.49 -0.52
C THR A 54 1.06 -18.94 0.61
N ASN A 55 2.37 -19.10 0.47
CA ASN A 55 3.36 -18.56 1.43
C ASN A 55 3.24 -17.03 1.57
N ALA A 56 2.86 -16.33 0.50
CA ALA A 56 2.66 -14.89 0.54
C ALA A 56 1.51 -14.49 1.49
N LEU A 57 0.39 -15.22 1.48
CA LEU A 57 -0.71 -14.92 2.41
C LEU A 57 -0.38 -15.26 3.88
N GLN A 58 0.50 -16.25 4.12
CA GLN A 58 1.03 -16.50 5.46
C GLN A 58 1.91 -15.34 5.93
N ALA A 59 2.82 -14.87 5.07
CA ALA A 59 3.64 -13.69 5.35
C ALA A 59 2.77 -12.45 5.60
N LEU A 60 1.71 -12.25 4.81
CA LEU A 60 0.71 -11.20 5.02
C LEU A 60 0.14 -11.26 6.44
N ALA A 61 -0.35 -12.42 6.87
CA ALA A 61 -0.96 -12.59 8.19
C ALA A 61 0.01 -12.17 9.31
N PHE A 62 1.27 -12.60 9.23
CA PHE A 62 2.27 -12.26 10.23
C PHE A 62 2.68 -10.78 10.18
N PHE A 63 2.93 -10.21 9.00
CA PHE A 63 3.28 -8.78 8.89
C PHE A 63 2.13 -7.88 9.34
N PHE A 64 0.89 -8.27 9.06
CA PHE A 64 -0.27 -7.51 9.49
C PHE A 64 -0.47 -7.57 11.00
N LEU A 65 -0.25 -8.75 11.61
CA LEU A 65 -0.21 -8.86 13.07
C LEU A 65 0.94 -8.07 13.69
N ALA A 66 2.13 -8.12 13.11
CA ALA A 66 3.27 -7.35 13.57
C ALA A 66 2.97 -5.85 13.54
N GLY A 67 2.42 -5.33 12.44
CA GLY A 67 2.02 -3.93 12.31
C GLY A 67 1.01 -3.50 13.38
N GLU A 68 -0.02 -4.31 13.64
CA GLU A 68 -1.01 -4.03 14.69
C GLU A 68 -0.38 -4.03 16.09
N LEU A 69 0.47 -5.01 16.39
CA LEU A 69 1.21 -5.08 17.67
C LEU A 69 2.13 -3.87 17.86
N MET A 70 2.83 -3.44 16.81
CA MET A 70 3.69 -2.26 16.88
C MET A 70 2.88 -0.99 17.11
N SER A 71 1.74 -0.86 16.42
CA SER A 71 0.83 0.27 16.57
C SER A 71 0.32 0.39 18.01
N VAL A 72 -0.20 -0.68 18.60
CA VAL A 72 -0.73 -0.65 19.98
C VAL A 72 0.34 -0.75 21.07
N GLY A 73 1.54 -1.25 20.72
CA GLY A 73 2.69 -1.40 21.60
C GLY A 73 3.54 -0.14 21.76
N GLY A 74 3.08 0.98 21.19
CA GLY A 74 3.67 2.30 21.41
C GLY A 74 4.76 2.69 20.43
N ILE A 75 5.15 1.84 19.47
CA ILE A 75 6.24 2.12 18.53
C ILE A 75 5.99 3.41 17.74
N THR A 76 4.77 3.62 17.26
CA THR A 76 4.36 4.80 16.47
C THR A 76 4.71 6.11 17.16
N SER A 77 4.38 6.24 18.46
CA SER A 77 4.60 7.48 19.19
C SER A 77 6.09 7.76 19.41
N ARG A 78 6.94 6.72 19.50
CA ARG A 78 8.41 6.90 19.63
C ARG A 78 9.01 7.36 18.31
N ILE A 79 8.57 6.79 17.19
CA ILE A 79 8.99 7.24 15.85
C ILE A 79 8.61 8.70 15.66
N ILE A 80 7.35 9.07 15.92
CA ILE A 80 6.89 10.46 15.79
C ILE A 80 7.71 11.38 16.70
N ARG A 81 7.97 11.00 17.96
CA ARG A 81 8.78 11.79 18.90
C ARG A 81 10.23 11.96 18.43
N PHE A 82 10.84 10.90 17.89
CA PHE A 82 12.20 10.95 17.36
C PHE A 82 12.30 11.82 16.11
N VAL A 83 11.40 11.65 15.16
CA VAL A 83 11.34 12.51 13.97
C VAL A 83 11.12 13.97 14.38
N THR A 84 10.24 14.21 15.35
CA THR A 84 9.97 15.54 15.90
C THR A 84 11.21 16.16 16.55
N SER A 85 12.02 15.39 17.27
CA SER A 85 13.22 15.91 17.93
C SER A 85 14.32 16.29 16.93
N LEU A 86 14.44 15.57 15.81
CA LEU A 86 15.46 15.82 14.78
C LEU A 86 15.25 17.15 14.05
N ILE A 87 14.00 17.43 13.66
CA ILE A 87 13.67 18.53 12.74
C ILE A 87 12.70 19.57 13.30
N GLY A 88 12.20 19.39 14.53
CA GLY A 88 11.22 20.29 15.19
C GLY A 88 11.64 21.76 15.24
N ARG A 89 12.95 22.01 15.33
CA ARG A 89 13.56 23.35 15.35
C ARG A 89 13.39 24.15 14.06
N TRP A 90 13.12 23.50 12.93
CA TRP A 90 13.01 24.19 11.65
C TRP A 90 11.62 24.81 11.53
N LYS A 91 11.55 26.03 10.97
CA LYS A 91 10.25 26.65 10.63
C LYS A 91 9.53 25.74 9.64
N GLY A 92 8.25 25.50 9.87
CA GLY A 92 7.50 24.53 9.06
C GLY A 92 7.71 23.06 9.45
N SER A 93 8.37 22.76 10.59
CA SER A 93 8.80 21.40 10.96
C SER A 93 7.68 20.36 10.98
N LEU A 94 6.49 20.70 11.48
CA LEU A 94 5.37 19.75 11.60
C LEU A 94 4.96 19.13 10.26
N ALA A 95 5.08 19.86 9.16
CA ALA A 95 4.77 19.32 7.84
C ALA A 95 5.80 18.25 7.41
N TYR A 96 7.10 18.51 7.64
CA TYR A 96 8.14 17.51 7.37
C TYR A 96 8.08 16.34 8.34
N ILE A 97 7.73 16.59 9.60
CA ILE A 97 7.48 15.54 10.61
C ILE A 97 6.35 14.64 10.13
N ASN A 98 5.30 15.18 9.51
CA ASN A 98 4.21 14.39 8.95
C ASN A 98 4.69 13.45 7.84
N ILE A 99 5.48 13.96 6.89
CA ILE A 99 6.02 13.14 5.79
C ILE A 99 6.94 12.05 6.32
N LEU A 100 7.91 12.42 7.16
CA LEU A 100 8.88 11.47 7.71
C LEU A 100 8.22 10.47 8.66
N SER A 101 7.24 10.90 9.46
CA SER A 101 6.47 9.97 10.29
C SER A 101 5.67 9.02 9.42
N SER A 102 5.12 9.47 8.30
CA SER A 102 4.43 8.60 7.33
C SER A 102 5.38 7.64 6.62
N LEU A 103 6.63 8.05 6.33
CA LEU A 103 7.68 7.19 5.79
C LEU A 103 8.02 6.04 6.77
N PHE A 104 8.32 6.36 8.03
CA PHE A 104 8.72 5.38 9.05
C PHE A 104 7.54 4.58 9.65
N PHE A 105 6.37 5.18 9.79
CA PHE A 105 5.17 4.44 10.21
C PHE A 105 4.59 3.62 9.07
N GLY A 106 4.73 4.11 7.84
CA GLY A 106 4.32 3.43 6.63
C GLY A 106 4.99 2.07 6.49
N SER A 107 6.30 1.98 6.78
CA SER A 107 7.04 0.71 6.84
C SER A 107 6.54 -0.25 7.91
N ILE A 108 5.65 0.17 8.81
CA ILE A 108 5.09 -0.70 9.87
C ILE A 108 3.65 -1.07 9.53
N SER A 109 2.86 -0.10 9.09
CA SER A 109 1.44 -0.29 8.82
C SER A 109 1.19 -0.99 7.48
N GLY A 110 2.06 -0.77 6.48
CA GLY A 110 1.86 -1.23 5.10
C GLY A 110 0.55 -0.77 4.45
N SER A 111 -0.13 0.23 5.02
CA SER A 111 -1.49 0.66 4.66
C SER A 111 -1.64 2.18 4.70
N ALA A 112 -2.06 2.77 3.58
CA ALA A 112 -2.27 4.21 3.49
C ALA A 112 -3.44 4.69 4.35
N VAL A 113 -4.48 3.87 4.48
CA VAL A 113 -5.65 4.15 5.33
C VAL A 113 -5.27 4.16 6.80
N ALA A 114 -4.54 3.13 7.25
CA ALA A 114 -4.08 3.03 8.62
C ALA A 114 -3.09 4.16 8.96
N SER A 115 -2.15 4.47 8.05
CA SER A 115 -1.23 5.60 8.19
C SER A 115 -1.96 6.94 8.30
N THR A 116 -2.96 7.18 7.45
CA THR A 116 -3.74 8.42 7.49
C THR A 116 -4.50 8.55 8.82
N ALA A 117 -5.09 7.46 9.31
CA ALA A 117 -5.79 7.47 10.59
C ALA A 117 -4.85 7.69 11.79
N ALA A 118 -3.71 6.98 11.85
CA ALA A 118 -2.78 7.05 12.98
C ALA A 118 -1.96 8.35 13.00
N ILE A 119 -1.37 8.72 11.86
CA ILE A 119 -0.56 9.95 11.74
C ILE A 119 -1.46 11.17 11.72
N GLY A 120 -2.59 11.12 11.01
CA GLY A 120 -3.52 12.24 10.92
C GLY A 120 -4.16 12.60 12.25
N SER A 121 -4.61 11.63 13.03
CA SER A 121 -5.27 11.89 14.33
C SER A 121 -4.35 12.58 15.35
N SER A 122 -3.03 12.42 15.21
CA SER A 122 -2.04 13.07 16.08
C SER A 122 -1.52 14.38 15.50
N LEU A 123 -1.11 14.40 14.23
CA LEU A 123 -0.42 15.55 13.64
C LEU A 123 -1.35 16.61 13.06
N ILE A 124 -2.53 16.26 12.52
CA ILE A 124 -3.43 17.26 11.95
C ILE A 124 -3.90 18.26 13.03
N PRO A 125 -4.35 17.83 14.22
CA PRO A 125 -4.70 18.77 15.29
C PRO A 125 -3.53 19.65 15.72
N GLU A 126 -2.32 19.09 15.80
CA GLU A 126 -1.12 19.83 16.20
C GLU A 126 -0.69 20.85 15.14
N MET A 127 -0.78 20.49 13.85
CA MET A 127 -0.59 21.42 12.74
C MET A 127 -1.61 22.56 12.79
N LYS A 128 -2.91 22.28 13.04
CA LYS A 128 -3.93 23.34 13.21
C LYS A 128 -3.55 24.32 14.33
N LYS A 129 -3.13 23.83 15.51
CA LYS A 129 -2.68 24.67 16.64
C LYS A 129 -1.47 25.55 16.32
N ASN A 130 -0.62 25.09 15.41
CA ASN A 130 0.59 25.81 14.97
C ASN A 130 0.36 26.67 13.71
N GLY A 131 -0.90 26.93 13.36
CA GLY A 131 -1.28 27.89 12.33
C GLY A 131 -1.28 27.34 10.90
N TYR A 132 -1.26 26.01 10.71
CA TYR A 132 -1.49 25.42 9.40
C TYR A 132 -2.99 25.35 9.12
N PRO A 133 -3.45 25.68 7.90
CA PRO A 133 -4.84 25.48 7.53
C PRO A 133 -5.23 24.00 7.61
N ALA A 134 -6.41 23.70 8.16
CA ALA A 134 -6.91 22.33 8.26
C ALA A 134 -6.90 21.59 6.89
N PRO A 135 -7.31 22.21 5.77
CA PRO A 135 -7.22 21.56 4.47
C PRO A 135 -5.80 21.22 4.01
N PHE A 136 -4.82 22.05 4.36
CA PHE A 136 -3.41 21.80 4.05
C PHE A 136 -2.87 20.62 4.87
N ALA A 137 -3.15 20.59 6.18
CA ALA A 137 -2.74 19.51 7.05
C ALA A 137 -3.34 18.16 6.63
N ALA A 138 -4.64 18.15 6.26
CA ALA A 138 -5.31 16.98 5.71
C ALA A 138 -4.66 16.52 4.40
N ALA A 139 -4.51 17.43 3.43
CA ALA A 139 -3.94 17.16 2.12
C ALA A 139 -2.53 16.57 2.22
N LEU A 140 -1.66 17.18 3.03
CA LEU A 140 -0.32 16.67 3.25
C LEU A 140 -0.34 15.27 3.86
N THR A 141 -1.17 15.06 4.89
CA THR A 141 -1.23 13.77 5.60
C THR A 141 -1.67 12.65 4.67
N GLN A 142 -2.74 12.84 3.88
CA GLN A 142 -3.18 11.80 2.95
C GLN A 142 -2.14 11.52 1.88
N SER A 143 -1.51 12.57 1.32
CA SER A 143 -0.49 12.42 0.27
C SER A 143 0.79 11.78 0.80
N ALA A 144 1.17 12.03 2.06
CA ALA A 144 2.31 11.36 2.68
C ALA A 144 1.99 9.90 3.06
N SER A 145 0.75 9.60 3.46
CA SER A 145 0.36 8.26 3.90
C SER A 145 0.42 7.21 2.80
N ILE A 146 0.35 7.62 1.53
CA ILE A 146 0.50 6.70 0.39
C ILE A 146 1.91 6.09 0.29
N ILE A 147 2.91 6.66 0.98
CA ILE A 147 4.24 6.08 1.08
C ILE A 147 4.19 4.72 1.79
N GLY A 148 3.27 4.53 2.73
CA GLY A 148 3.24 3.33 3.56
C GLY A 148 3.10 2.03 2.77
N PRO A 149 2.15 1.94 1.83
CA PRO A 149 2.06 0.79 0.94
C PRO A 149 3.21 0.62 -0.08
N ILE A 150 4.15 1.56 -0.14
CA ILE A 150 5.33 1.49 -1.02
C ILE A 150 6.57 1.06 -0.25
N ILE A 151 6.74 1.52 1.00
CA ILE A 151 7.91 1.16 1.80
C ILE A 151 7.68 -0.15 2.56
N PRO A 152 8.63 -1.10 2.52
CA PRO A 152 8.47 -2.39 3.19
C PRO A 152 8.45 -2.33 4.72
N PRO A 153 7.79 -3.33 5.36
CA PRO A 153 6.80 -4.27 4.82
C PRO A 153 5.53 -3.60 4.28
N SER A 154 4.99 -4.14 3.17
CA SER A 154 3.81 -3.59 2.46
C SER A 154 2.78 -4.67 2.15
N VAL A 155 1.52 -4.42 2.53
CA VAL A 155 0.40 -5.35 2.29
C VAL A 155 0.10 -5.50 0.78
N PRO A 156 -0.05 -4.42 -0.02
CA PRO A 156 -0.28 -4.55 -1.45
C PRO A 156 0.84 -5.27 -2.20
N MET A 157 2.11 -5.12 -1.76
CA MET A 157 3.24 -5.84 -2.36
C MET A 157 3.16 -7.35 -2.11
N ILE A 158 2.75 -7.75 -0.91
CA ILE A 158 2.55 -9.16 -0.58
C ILE A 158 1.41 -9.75 -1.42
N VAL A 159 0.30 -9.02 -1.56
CA VAL A 159 -0.85 -9.45 -2.36
C VAL A 159 -0.48 -9.53 -3.84
N PHE A 160 0.24 -8.55 -4.38
CA PHE A 160 0.75 -8.60 -5.74
C PHE A 160 1.64 -9.83 -5.95
N ALA A 161 2.60 -10.10 -5.06
CA ALA A 161 3.48 -11.26 -5.15
C ALA A 161 2.70 -12.59 -5.11
N ALA A 162 1.62 -12.66 -4.32
CA ALA A 162 0.75 -13.84 -4.27
C ALA A 162 0.03 -14.09 -5.61
N LEU A 163 -0.36 -13.03 -6.32
CA LEU A 163 -1.19 -13.09 -7.52
C LEU A 163 -0.40 -13.13 -8.83
N ALA A 164 0.80 -12.53 -8.86
CA ALA A 164 1.61 -12.41 -10.06
C ALA A 164 2.17 -13.77 -10.54
N GLY A 165 2.20 -14.77 -9.65
CA GLY A 165 2.62 -16.14 -9.96
C GLY A 165 4.12 -16.39 -9.82
N ALA A 166 4.60 -17.48 -10.45
CA ALA A 166 5.96 -17.96 -10.29
C ALA A 166 7.00 -16.95 -10.82
N GLY A 167 7.91 -16.51 -9.95
CA GLY A 167 9.03 -15.60 -10.28
C GLY A 167 9.01 -14.28 -9.51
N VAL A 168 7.87 -13.87 -8.95
CA VAL A 168 7.75 -12.69 -8.08
C VAL A 168 7.78 -13.12 -6.62
N SER A 169 8.83 -12.74 -5.90
CA SER A 169 8.91 -12.98 -4.45
C SER A 169 8.58 -11.71 -3.66
N VAL A 170 8.06 -11.90 -2.44
CA VAL A 170 7.80 -10.79 -1.50
C VAL A 170 9.08 -10.00 -1.22
N GLY A 171 10.23 -10.66 -1.11
CA GLY A 171 11.52 -10.02 -0.88
C GLY A 171 11.95 -9.10 -2.02
N LYS A 172 11.81 -9.53 -3.28
CA LYS A 172 12.09 -8.69 -4.46
C LYS A 172 11.13 -7.49 -4.53
N MET A 173 9.84 -7.71 -4.27
CA MET A 173 8.85 -6.62 -4.21
C MET A 173 9.14 -5.63 -3.09
N PHE A 174 9.60 -6.09 -1.93
CA PHE A 174 10.00 -5.17 -0.85
C PHE A 174 11.19 -4.31 -1.29
N MET A 175 12.23 -4.90 -1.88
CA MET A 175 13.38 -4.11 -2.34
C MET A 175 13.01 -3.13 -3.46
N SER A 176 12.03 -3.43 -4.30
CA SER A 176 11.58 -2.50 -5.34
C SER A 176 10.95 -1.23 -4.78
N GLY A 177 10.43 -1.27 -3.55
CA GLY A 177 9.76 -0.15 -2.89
C GLY A 177 10.67 0.89 -2.22
N ILE A 178 11.91 0.54 -1.88
CA ILE A 178 12.77 1.40 -1.06
C ILE A 178 13.12 2.70 -1.78
N ILE A 179 13.68 2.61 -2.98
CA ILE A 179 14.09 3.79 -3.77
C ILE A 179 12.85 4.65 -4.11
N PRO A 180 11.76 4.11 -4.69
CA PRO A 180 10.55 4.87 -4.97
C PRO A 180 9.91 5.49 -3.72
N GLY A 181 9.89 4.78 -2.60
CA GLY A 181 9.36 5.30 -1.34
C GLY A 181 10.13 6.53 -0.83
N ILE A 182 11.46 6.49 -0.94
CA ILE A 182 12.32 7.64 -0.64
C ILE A 182 12.06 8.77 -1.63
N MET A 183 11.94 8.47 -2.94
CA MET A 183 11.64 9.48 -3.96
C MET A 183 10.31 10.18 -3.70
N ILE A 184 9.25 9.44 -3.32
CA ILE A 184 7.95 10.02 -2.95
C ILE A 184 8.14 10.98 -1.76
N ALA A 185 8.83 10.56 -0.71
CA ALA A 185 9.07 11.40 0.46
C ALA A 185 9.85 12.68 0.10
N LEU A 186 10.91 12.57 -0.72
CA LEU A 186 11.72 13.70 -1.16
C LEU A 186 10.90 14.70 -1.99
N VAL A 187 10.07 14.20 -2.92
CA VAL A 187 9.19 15.04 -3.75
C VAL A 187 8.15 15.76 -2.87
N LEU A 188 7.54 15.07 -1.92
CA LEU A 188 6.58 15.68 -0.99
C LEU A 188 7.26 16.72 -0.07
N ILE A 189 8.49 16.47 0.38
CA ILE A 189 9.29 17.42 1.16
C ILE A 189 9.55 18.68 0.33
N LEU A 190 9.96 18.51 -0.94
CA LEU A 190 10.23 19.61 -1.84
C LEU A 190 8.99 20.48 -2.08
N ILE A 191 7.84 19.87 -2.41
CA ILE A 191 6.59 20.61 -2.61
C ILE A 191 6.14 21.30 -1.31
N THR A 192 6.24 20.61 -0.17
CA THR A 192 5.92 21.18 1.15
C THR A 192 6.80 22.39 1.46
N PHE A 193 8.09 22.34 1.13
CA PHE A 193 9.02 23.44 1.31
C PHE A 193 8.62 24.66 0.48
N VAL A 194 8.29 24.45 -0.80
CA VAL A 194 7.83 25.52 -1.70
C VAL A 194 6.55 26.15 -1.19
N LEU A 195 5.52 25.34 -0.86
CA LEU A 195 4.24 25.84 -0.35
C LEU A 195 4.39 26.56 0.99
N SER A 196 5.20 26.03 1.91
CA SER A 196 5.44 26.65 3.21
C SER A 196 6.14 28.00 3.07
N LYS A 197 7.03 28.17 2.08
CA LYS A 197 7.68 29.46 1.80
C LYS A 197 6.72 30.47 1.18
N ILE A 198 5.83 30.04 0.29
CA ILE A 198 4.84 30.90 -0.37
C ILE A 198 3.78 31.38 0.63
N TYR A 199 3.19 30.45 1.38
CA TYR A 199 2.06 30.75 2.28
C TYR A 199 2.46 31.06 3.72
N LYS A 200 3.77 30.98 4.04
CA LYS A 200 4.34 31.28 5.37
C LYS A 200 3.70 30.48 6.51
N TYR A 201 3.42 29.19 6.28
CA TYR A 201 2.87 28.28 7.29
C TYR A 201 3.91 27.90 8.36
N GLY A 202 3.46 27.65 9.59
CA GLY A 202 4.29 27.02 10.64
C GLY A 202 5.39 27.90 11.23
N ASN A 203 5.05 29.12 11.67
CA ASN A 203 6.00 30.11 12.22
C ASN A 203 6.42 29.87 13.69
N LYS A 204 5.92 28.82 14.35
CA LYS A 204 6.33 28.45 15.70
C LYS A 204 7.32 27.29 15.64
N SER A 205 8.56 27.52 16.09
CA SER A 205 9.57 26.48 16.28
C SER A 205 9.42 25.85 17.65
N THR A 206 9.62 24.53 17.75
CA THR A 206 9.91 23.90 19.05
C THR A 206 11.37 24.15 19.41
N GLU A 207 11.67 24.34 20.70
CA GLU A 207 13.05 24.55 21.16
C GLU A 207 13.90 23.30 20.88
N PHE A 208 15.08 23.50 20.31
CA PHE A 208 16.01 22.40 20.02
C PHE A 208 16.72 21.97 21.29
N SER A 209 16.65 20.67 21.60
CA SER A 209 17.41 20.07 22.69
C SER A 209 18.18 18.86 22.19
N LEU A 210 19.51 18.95 22.12
CA LEU A 210 20.39 17.80 21.83
C LEU A 210 20.15 16.65 22.81
N LYS A 211 19.80 16.98 24.07
CA LYS A 211 19.43 16.00 25.09
C LYS A 211 18.16 15.25 24.68
N GLU A 212 17.15 15.96 24.16
CA GLU A 212 15.91 15.33 23.69
C GLU A 212 16.12 14.50 22.42
N VAL A 213 16.97 14.94 21.49
CA VAL A 213 17.36 14.12 20.32
C VAL A 213 18.00 12.81 20.79
N LYS A 214 18.97 12.87 21.71
CA LYS A 214 19.63 11.66 22.23
C LYS A 214 18.67 10.74 22.98
N ASN A 215 17.75 11.30 23.77
CA ASN A 215 16.77 10.52 24.52
C ASN A 215 15.74 9.86 23.58
N SER A 216 15.14 10.63 22.68
CA SER A 216 14.18 10.10 21.71
C SER A 216 14.81 9.10 20.73
N ALA A 217 16.08 9.27 20.34
CA ALA A 217 16.82 8.29 19.55
C ALA A 217 17.00 6.96 20.30
N LYS A 218 17.34 7.01 21.59
CA LYS A 218 17.43 5.82 22.44
C LYS A 218 16.07 5.14 22.59
N ASP A 219 15.00 5.91 22.70
CA ASP A 219 13.64 5.36 22.82
C ASP A 219 13.18 4.73 21.49
N ALA A 220 13.52 5.34 20.35
CA ALA A 220 13.12 4.89 19.02
C ALA A 220 14.03 3.79 18.43
N ILE A 221 15.17 3.47 19.05
CA ILE A 221 16.10 2.46 18.51
C ILE A 221 15.42 1.10 18.30
N TRP A 222 14.58 0.68 19.26
CA TRP A 222 13.85 -0.59 19.18
C TRP A 222 12.76 -0.55 18.09
N ALA A 223 12.14 0.61 17.86
CA ALA A 223 11.22 0.78 16.75
C ALA A 223 11.92 0.65 15.38
N LEU A 224 13.07 1.31 15.21
CA LEU A 224 13.81 1.34 13.95
C LEU A 224 14.55 0.04 13.64
N LEU A 225 14.91 -0.74 14.67
CA LEU A 225 15.55 -2.04 14.49
C LEU A 225 14.65 -3.05 13.80
N CYS A 226 13.32 -2.97 13.97
CA CYS A 226 12.44 -4.00 13.40
C CYS A 226 12.46 -4.04 11.87
N PRO A 227 12.22 -2.93 11.13
CA PRO A 227 12.39 -2.93 9.67
C PRO A 227 13.80 -3.39 9.23
N ILE A 228 14.84 -3.03 9.97
CA ILE A 228 16.22 -3.43 9.66
C ILE A 228 16.39 -4.95 9.80
N ILE A 229 15.89 -5.57 10.88
CA ILE A 229 15.96 -7.02 11.10
C ILE A 229 15.22 -7.77 9.99
N ILE A 230 14.04 -7.27 9.60
CA ILE A 230 13.21 -7.86 8.54
C ILE A 230 13.97 -7.82 7.21
N LEU A 231 14.40 -6.63 6.81
CA LEU A 231 15.04 -6.44 5.51
C LEU A 231 16.38 -7.17 5.46
N TYR A 232 17.21 -7.05 6.48
CA TYR A 232 18.48 -7.77 6.56
C TYR A 232 18.27 -9.28 6.51
N GLY A 233 17.32 -9.82 7.28
CA GLY A 233 17.03 -11.26 7.30
C GLY A 233 16.58 -11.80 5.95
N ILE A 234 15.74 -11.04 5.23
CA ILE A 234 15.30 -11.40 3.88
C ILE A 234 16.44 -11.31 2.86
N ILE A 235 17.22 -10.22 2.89
CA ILE A 235 18.32 -9.98 1.93
C ILE A 235 19.45 -10.98 2.12
N SER A 236 19.81 -11.28 3.37
CA SER A 236 20.86 -12.26 3.70
C SER A 236 20.44 -13.72 3.45
N GLY A 237 19.17 -13.96 3.10
CA GLY A 237 18.62 -15.31 2.91
C GLY A 237 18.45 -16.10 4.21
N VAL A 238 18.66 -15.49 5.37
CA VAL A 238 18.45 -16.12 6.68
C VAL A 238 16.96 -16.37 6.93
N PHE A 239 16.09 -15.47 6.44
CA PHE A 239 14.65 -15.59 6.53
C PHE A 239 14.00 -15.56 5.16
N THR A 240 13.02 -16.45 4.95
CA THR A 240 11.95 -16.23 3.98
C THR A 240 11.04 -15.10 4.44
N ALA A 241 10.19 -14.59 3.55
CA ALA A 241 9.23 -13.53 3.92
C ALA A 241 8.27 -13.95 5.04
N THR A 242 7.87 -15.23 5.07
CA THR A 242 7.00 -15.79 6.12
C THR A 242 7.72 -15.81 7.47
N GLU A 243 8.96 -16.29 7.50
CA GLU A 243 9.79 -16.32 8.71
C GLU A 243 10.10 -14.90 9.20
N ALA A 244 10.40 -13.96 8.30
CA ALA A 244 10.63 -12.57 8.64
C ALA A 244 9.37 -11.94 9.27
N GLY A 245 8.18 -12.25 8.75
CA GLY A 245 6.92 -11.86 9.38
C GLY A 245 6.76 -12.44 10.78
N ALA A 246 7.00 -13.74 10.97
CA ALA A 246 6.89 -14.39 12.27
C ALA A 246 7.88 -13.80 13.31
N VAL A 247 9.13 -13.57 12.90
CA VAL A 247 10.14 -12.88 13.72
C VAL A 247 9.69 -11.47 14.09
N SER A 248 9.05 -10.75 13.16
CA SER A 248 8.49 -9.41 13.42
C SER A 248 7.41 -9.43 14.49
N VAL A 249 6.52 -10.43 14.49
CA VAL A 249 5.47 -10.59 15.50
C VAL A 249 6.10 -10.82 16.87
N VAL A 250 7.05 -11.76 16.97
CA VAL A 250 7.77 -12.04 18.23
C VAL A 250 8.49 -10.80 18.72
N TYR A 251 9.20 -10.11 17.83
CA TYR A 251 9.91 -8.87 18.15
C TYR A 251 8.97 -7.78 18.66
N ALA A 252 7.88 -7.50 17.94
CA ALA A 252 6.89 -6.49 18.32
C ALA A 252 6.24 -6.80 19.68
N TYR A 253 5.94 -8.08 19.93
CA TYR A 253 5.41 -8.53 21.22
C TYR A 253 6.42 -8.30 22.36
N LEU A 254 7.68 -8.73 22.18
CA LEU A 254 8.72 -8.59 23.21
C LEU A 254 9.02 -7.12 23.51
N VAL A 255 9.19 -6.29 22.48
CA VAL A 255 9.47 -4.86 22.64
C VAL A 255 8.27 -4.14 23.27
N GLY A 256 7.05 -4.40 22.79
CA GLY A 256 5.84 -3.79 23.33
C GLY A 256 5.58 -4.15 24.80
N THR A 257 5.89 -5.39 25.20
CA THR A 257 5.64 -5.91 26.56
C THR A 257 6.76 -5.56 27.53
N PHE A 258 8.02 -5.82 27.18
CA PHE A 258 9.13 -5.74 28.13
C PHE A 258 9.90 -4.42 28.06
N VAL A 259 10.03 -3.83 26.87
CA VAL A 259 10.79 -2.59 26.68
C VAL A 259 9.91 -1.36 26.88
N TYR A 260 8.85 -1.24 26.08
CA TYR A 260 7.94 -0.10 26.16
C TYR A 260 6.87 -0.25 27.24
N LYS A 261 6.55 -1.50 27.63
CA LYS A 261 5.57 -1.80 28.69
C LYS A 261 4.19 -1.19 28.43
N GLU A 262 3.83 -1.07 27.15
CA GLU A 262 2.54 -0.52 26.72
C GLU A 262 1.57 -1.59 26.23
N LEU A 263 2.05 -2.81 26.00
CA LEU A 263 1.23 -3.91 25.52
C LEU A 263 0.56 -4.64 26.70
N SER A 264 -0.62 -4.17 27.09
CA SER A 264 -1.49 -4.90 28.02
C SER A 264 -2.18 -6.09 27.34
N PHE A 265 -2.69 -7.03 28.14
CA PHE A 265 -3.46 -8.17 27.62
C PHE A 265 -4.66 -7.72 26.76
N GLU A 266 -5.37 -6.66 27.17
CA GLU A 266 -6.49 -6.10 26.40
C GLU A 266 -6.03 -5.51 25.07
N ARG A 267 -4.88 -4.81 25.04
CA ARG A 267 -4.32 -4.26 23.80
C ARG A 267 -3.83 -5.37 22.87
N LEU A 268 -3.22 -6.42 23.42
CA LEU A 268 -2.84 -7.62 22.67
C LEU A 268 -4.05 -8.30 22.04
N LYS A 269 -5.12 -8.52 22.82
CA LYS A 269 -6.37 -9.10 22.32
C LYS A 269 -6.98 -8.24 21.20
N LYS A 270 -6.98 -6.92 21.38
CA LYS A 270 -7.46 -5.98 20.36
C LYS A 270 -6.63 -6.08 19.08
N ALA A 271 -5.31 -6.11 19.17
CA ALA A 271 -4.41 -6.26 18.03
C ALA A 271 -4.62 -7.59 17.30
N LEU A 272 -4.76 -8.70 18.02
CA LEU A 272 -5.04 -10.02 17.44
C LEU A 272 -6.37 -10.02 16.66
N ILE A 273 -7.44 -9.49 17.24
CA ILE A 273 -8.75 -9.41 16.58
C ILE A 273 -8.70 -8.49 15.36
N SER A 274 -8.04 -7.34 15.48
CA SER A 274 -7.88 -6.35 14.40
C SER A 274 -7.12 -6.95 13.22
N SER A 275 -5.97 -7.56 13.49
CA SER A 275 -5.15 -8.25 12.50
C SER A 275 -5.91 -9.41 11.85
N LEU A 276 -6.57 -10.27 12.64
CA LEU A 276 -7.34 -11.40 12.13
C LEU A 276 -8.45 -10.95 11.17
N LYS A 277 -9.17 -9.86 11.48
CA LYS A 277 -10.20 -9.32 10.59
C LYS A 277 -9.65 -8.87 9.24
N GLY A 278 -8.54 -8.13 9.22
CA GLY A 278 -7.99 -7.69 7.93
C GLY A 278 -7.32 -8.83 7.17
N THR A 279 -6.63 -9.75 7.85
CA THR A 279 -6.08 -10.97 7.23
C THR A 279 -7.18 -11.79 6.57
N ILE A 280 -8.28 -12.08 7.28
CA ILE A 280 -9.42 -12.83 6.71
C ILE A 280 -10.02 -12.10 5.51
N THR A 281 -10.17 -10.77 5.60
CA THR A 281 -10.74 -9.98 4.50
C THR A 281 -9.88 -10.12 3.24
N VAL A 282 -8.56 -9.96 3.36
CA VAL A 282 -7.65 -10.09 2.21
C VAL A 282 -7.59 -11.53 1.69
N MET A 283 -7.48 -12.51 2.59
CA MET A 283 -7.46 -13.94 2.21
C MET A 283 -8.73 -14.33 1.45
N LEU A 284 -9.92 -13.93 1.90
CA LEU A 284 -11.17 -14.21 1.19
C LEU A 284 -11.19 -13.61 -0.21
N ILE A 285 -10.70 -12.37 -0.37
CA ILE A 285 -10.64 -11.72 -1.69
C ILE A 285 -9.64 -12.44 -2.60
N VAL A 286 -8.44 -12.77 -2.12
CA VAL A 286 -7.41 -13.48 -2.91
C VAL A 286 -7.84 -14.91 -3.28
N GLY A 287 -8.47 -15.63 -2.34
CA GLY A 287 -9.08 -16.93 -2.60
C GLY A 287 -10.17 -16.86 -3.67
N ALA A 288 -11.13 -15.94 -3.53
CA ALA A 288 -12.15 -15.67 -4.55
C ALA A 288 -11.53 -15.28 -5.91
N SER A 289 -10.48 -14.48 -5.88
CA SER A 289 -9.76 -14.05 -7.07
C SER A 289 -9.07 -15.19 -7.82
N SER A 290 -8.79 -16.31 -7.17
CA SER A 290 -8.07 -17.42 -7.79
C SER A 290 -8.96 -18.18 -8.77
N ILE A 291 -10.25 -18.39 -8.44
CA ILE A 291 -11.21 -18.93 -9.42
C ILE A 291 -11.44 -17.94 -10.57
N PHE A 292 -11.42 -16.63 -10.30
CA PHE A 292 -11.51 -15.61 -11.33
C PHE A 292 -10.31 -15.63 -12.28
N ALA A 293 -9.10 -15.66 -11.74
CA ALA A 293 -7.85 -15.77 -12.50
C ALA A 293 -7.84 -17.05 -13.36
N TRP A 294 -8.27 -18.17 -12.78
CA TRP A 294 -8.41 -19.43 -13.49
C TRP A 294 -9.41 -19.32 -14.64
N MET A 295 -10.55 -18.64 -14.43
CA MET A 295 -11.56 -18.41 -15.47
C MET A 295 -11.02 -17.55 -16.62
N ILE A 296 -10.29 -16.48 -16.29
CA ILE A 296 -9.64 -15.58 -17.25
C ILE A 296 -8.67 -16.38 -18.14
N ALA A 297 -7.84 -17.23 -17.54
CA ALA A 297 -6.92 -18.11 -18.27
C ALA A 297 -7.66 -19.16 -19.11
N ARG A 298 -8.65 -19.83 -18.52
CA ARG A 298 -9.39 -20.92 -19.17
C ARG A 298 -10.20 -20.45 -20.37
N LEU A 299 -10.81 -19.28 -20.27
CA LEU A 299 -11.61 -18.66 -21.35
C LEU A 299 -10.77 -17.86 -22.34
N GLN A 300 -9.43 -17.89 -22.20
CA GLN A 300 -8.49 -17.16 -23.06
C GLN A 300 -8.83 -15.67 -23.14
N ILE A 301 -9.37 -15.12 -22.05
CA ILE A 301 -9.70 -13.70 -21.95
C ILE A 301 -8.42 -12.88 -22.04
N SER A 302 -7.36 -13.32 -21.35
CA SER A 302 -6.05 -12.65 -21.42
C SER A 302 -5.53 -12.53 -22.84
N HIS A 303 -5.70 -13.56 -23.69
CA HIS A 303 -5.30 -13.50 -25.10
C HIS A 303 -6.11 -12.47 -25.90
N GLN A 304 -7.41 -12.33 -25.63
CA GLN A 304 -8.25 -11.34 -26.29
C GLN A 304 -7.86 -9.92 -25.90
N VAL A 305 -7.63 -9.68 -24.60
CA VAL A 305 -7.18 -8.37 -24.10
C VAL A 305 -5.78 -8.07 -24.63
N ALA A 306 -4.88 -9.04 -24.61
CA ALA A 306 -3.53 -8.92 -25.15
C ALA A 306 -3.51 -8.60 -26.65
N ALA A 307 -4.35 -9.26 -27.45
CA ALA A 307 -4.49 -8.98 -28.88
C ALA A 307 -5.00 -7.55 -29.12
N TRP A 308 -5.96 -7.09 -28.30
CA TRP A 308 -6.44 -5.71 -28.36
C TRP A 308 -5.33 -4.71 -27.98
N VAL A 309 -4.61 -4.93 -26.88
CA VAL A 309 -3.48 -4.07 -26.49
C VAL A 309 -2.40 -4.06 -27.58
N SER A 310 -2.06 -5.22 -28.14
CA SER A 310 -1.09 -5.32 -29.23
C SER A 310 -1.56 -4.68 -30.54
N SER A 311 -2.87 -4.44 -30.71
CA SER A 311 -3.38 -3.72 -31.88
C SER A 311 -3.27 -2.20 -31.77
N VAL A 312 -3.08 -1.68 -30.55
CA VAL A 312 -2.99 -0.24 -30.27
C VAL A 312 -1.66 0.19 -29.67
N CYS A 313 -0.83 -0.75 -29.21
CA CYS A 313 0.47 -0.51 -28.60
C CYS A 313 1.53 -1.33 -29.35
N GLU A 314 2.59 -0.65 -29.79
CA GLU A 314 3.73 -1.24 -30.48
C GLU A 314 4.91 -1.46 -29.54
N SER A 315 5.00 -0.67 -28.47
CA SER A 315 6.10 -0.71 -27.51
C SER A 315 5.67 -1.12 -26.09
N PRO A 316 6.58 -1.72 -25.28
CA PRO A 316 6.29 -2.04 -23.88
C PRO A 316 5.90 -0.81 -23.04
N LEU A 317 6.46 0.36 -23.36
CA LEU A 317 6.16 1.62 -22.68
C LEU A 317 4.72 2.07 -22.95
N GLU A 318 4.25 2.00 -24.20
CA GLU A 318 2.86 2.32 -24.55
C GLU A 318 1.88 1.41 -23.83
N ALA A 319 2.16 0.09 -23.82
CA ALA A 319 1.34 -0.87 -23.12
C ALA A 319 1.29 -0.55 -21.62
N LEU A 320 2.43 -0.25 -20.99
CA LEU A 320 2.50 0.10 -19.58
C LEU A 320 1.74 1.40 -19.27
N ILE A 321 1.84 2.43 -20.11
CA ILE A 321 1.09 3.69 -19.96
C ILE A 321 -0.41 3.44 -20.07
N LEU A 322 -0.86 2.70 -21.08
CA LEU A 322 -2.27 2.36 -21.29
C LEU A 322 -2.84 1.62 -20.08
N ILE A 323 -2.13 0.59 -19.60
CA ILE A 323 -2.52 -0.16 -18.40
C ILE A 323 -2.60 0.77 -17.20
N ASN A 324 -1.62 1.66 -17.00
CA ASN A 324 -1.63 2.61 -15.90
C ASN A 324 -2.82 3.58 -15.95
N ILE A 325 -3.24 4.03 -17.13
CA ILE A 325 -4.43 4.88 -17.26
C ILE A 325 -5.67 4.10 -16.78
N ILE A 326 -5.83 2.85 -17.19
CA ILE A 326 -6.96 1.99 -16.78
C ILE A 326 -6.91 1.74 -15.26
N VAL A 327 -5.74 1.37 -14.74
CA VAL A 327 -5.51 1.12 -13.31
C VAL A 327 -5.84 2.35 -12.47
N LEU A 328 -5.51 3.56 -12.95
CA LEU A 328 -5.80 4.80 -12.25
C LEU A 328 -7.30 5.02 -12.05
N PHE A 329 -8.10 4.86 -13.11
CA PHE A 329 -9.56 4.99 -13.01
C PHE A 329 -10.16 3.98 -12.04
N ILE A 330 -9.63 2.75 -12.00
CA ILE A 330 -10.08 1.73 -11.07
C ILE A 330 -9.66 2.08 -9.64
N GLY A 331 -8.41 2.52 -9.43
CA GLY A 331 -7.89 2.93 -8.14
C GLY A 331 -8.58 4.16 -7.54
N MET A 332 -9.19 5.01 -8.37
CA MET A 332 -10.01 6.13 -7.89
C MET A 332 -11.31 5.68 -7.21
N VAL A 333 -11.76 4.44 -7.41
CA VAL A 333 -13.05 3.92 -6.94
C VAL A 333 -12.89 2.74 -5.98
N MET A 334 -11.86 1.93 -6.18
CA MET A 334 -11.67 0.65 -5.49
C MET A 334 -10.49 0.69 -4.51
N ASP A 335 -10.60 -0.10 -3.44
CA ASP A 335 -9.45 -0.38 -2.56
C ASP A 335 -8.31 -1.03 -3.35
N PRO A 336 -7.03 -0.69 -3.09
CA PRO A 336 -5.90 -1.24 -3.83
C PRO A 336 -5.79 -2.76 -3.78
N THR A 337 -6.11 -3.38 -2.65
CA THR A 337 -6.02 -4.83 -2.51
C THR A 337 -7.06 -5.52 -3.39
N ALA A 338 -8.28 -5.00 -3.37
CA ALA A 338 -9.36 -5.41 -4.26
C ALA A 338 -9.01 -5.18 -5.74
N ALA A 339 -8.42 -4.03 -6.07
CA ALA A 339 -8.03 -3.73 -7.45
C ALA A 339 -6.94 -4.69 -7.94
N LEU A 340 -5.90 -4.95 -7.14
CA LEU A 340 -4.83 -5.90 -7.49
C LEU A 340 -5.37 -7.30 -7.77
N THR A 341 -6.36 -7.76 -6.99
CA THR A 341 -6.94 -9.09 -7.20
C THR A 341 -7.56 -9.26 -8.58
N ILE A 342 -8.18 -8.22 -9.11
CA ILE A 342 -8.80 -8.28 -10.44
C ILE A 342 -7.76 -8.02 -11.53
N LEU A 343 -6.91 -7.01 -11.33
CA LEU A 343 -6.08 -6.46 -12.38
C LEU A 343 -4.83 -7.30 -12.65
N VAL A 344 -4.22 -7.89 -11.62
CA VAL A 344 -2.98 -8.66 -11.78
C VAL A 344 -3.21 -9.89 -12.69
N PRO A 345 -4.20 -10.75 -12.47
CA PRO A 345 -4.44 -11.89 -13.38
C PRO A 345 -4.79 -11.49 -14.82
N VAL A 346 -5.40 -10.31 -15.00
CA VAL A 346 -5.78 -9.81 -16.32
C VAL A 346 -4.56 -9.26 -17.08
N PHE A 347 -3.70 -8.49 -16.41
CA PHE A 347 -2.59 -7.80 -17.05
C PHE A 347 -1.27 -8.57 -17.06
N MET A 348 -1.03 -9.49 -16.11
CA MET A 348 0.23 -10.25 -16.06
C MET A 348 0.59 -10.99 -17.35
N PRO A 349 -0.36 -11.63 -18.07
CA PRO A 349 -0.04 -12.26 -19.35
C PRO A 349 0.43 -11.25 -20.41
N ILE A 350 -0.10 -10.02 -20.38
CA ILE A 350 0.27 -8.93 -21.29
C ILE A 350 1.66 -8.41 -20.93
N VAL A 351 1.92 -8.20 -19.63
CA VAL A 351 3.24 -7.83 -19.08
C VAL A 351 4.31 -8.81 -19.55
N ASN A 352 4.04 -10.12 -19.43
CA ASN A 352 4.95 -11.17 -19.89
C ASN A 352 5.14 -11.16 -21.41
N GLN A 353 4.08 -10.94 -22.18
CA GLN A 353 4.15 -10.90 -23.65
C GLN A 353 4.99 -9.72 -24.16
N PHE A 354 4.86 -8.54 -23.54
CA PHE A 354 5.65 -7.35 -23.87
C PHE A 354 7.05 -7.35 -23.24
N GLY A 355 7.41 -8.39 -22.46
CA GLY A 355 8.70 -8.49 -21.79
C GLY A 355 8.91 -7.44 -20.69
N ILE A 356 7.82 -6.92 -20.09
CA ILE A 356 7.89 -5.98 -18.98
C ILE A 356 8.27 -6.74 -17.72
N ASP A 357 9.25 -6.23 -16.97
CA ASP A 357 9.65 -6.82 -15.69
C ASP A 357 8.46 -6.84 -14.69
N PRO A 358 8.08 -8.01 -14.14
CA PRO A 358 6.95 -8.12 -13.21
C PRO A 358 7.11 -7.34 -11.90
N ILE A 359 8.34 -7.17 -11.40
CA ILE A 359 8.64 -6.39 -10.19
C ILE A 359 8.43 -4.91 -10.47
N HIS A 360 8.90 -4.45 -11.64
CA HIS A 360 8.66 -3.09 -12.11
C HIS A 360 7.16 -2.81 -12.26
N PHE A 361 6.46 -3.68 -12.98
CA PHE A 361 5.03 -3.58 -13.19
C PHE A 361 4.28 -3.52 -11.85
N GLY A 362 4.60 -4.44 -10.93
CA GLY A 362 3.98 -4.51 -9.61
C GLY A 362 4.13 -3.22 -8.81
N LEU A 363 5.34 -2.66 -8.74
CA LEU A 363 5.56 -1.39 -8.06
C LEU A 363 4.72 -0.27 -8.69
N VAL A 364 4.79 -0.13 -10.02
CA VAL A 364 4.13 0.97 -10.74
C VAL A 364 2.62 0.92 -10.55
N ILE A 365 1.99 -0.26 -10.68
CA ILE A 365 0.54 -0.37 -10.47
C ILE A 365 0.15 -0.13 -9.01
N ILE A 366 0.97 -0.55 -8.03
CA ILE A 366 0.69 -0.30 -6.62
C ILE A 366 0.73 1.21 -6.36
N LEU A 367 1.77 1.91 -6.83
CA LEU A 367 1.84 3.36 -6.71
C LEU A 367 0.67 4.06 -7.39
N ASN A 368 0.30 3.61 -8.59
CA ASN A 368 -0.84 4.14 -9.31
C ASN A 368 -2.15 3.99 -8.52
N LEU A 369 -2.42 2.79 -7.98
CA LEU A 369 -3.58 2.56 -7.13
C LEU A 369 -3.56 3.44 -5.87
N MET A 370 -2.38 3.66 -5.27
CA MET A 370 -2.26 4.57 -4.14
C MET A 370 -2.54 6.03 -4.51
N ILE A 371 -2.11 6.48 -5.68
CA ILE A 371 -2.47 7.80 -6.22
C ILE A 371 -3.98 7.86 -6.48
N GLY A 372 -4.59 6.78 -6.96
CA GLY A 372 -6.04 6.63 -7.09
C GLY A 372 -6.79 6.92 -5.79
N LEU A 373 -6.31 6.42 -4.64
CA LEU A 373 -6.93 6.65 -3.33
C LEU A 373 -7.00 8.13 -2.90
N VAL A 374 -6.14 8.98 -3.45
CA VAL A 374 -6.10 10.43 -3.19
C VAL A 374 -6.65 11.25 -4.36
N THR A 375 -7.18 10.59 -5.40
CA THR A 375 -7.68 11.23 -6.63
C THR A 375 -9.21 11.06 -6.76
N PRO A 376 -9.98 12.11 -7.16
CA PRO A 376 -11.41 11.99 -7.45
C PRO A 376 -11.70 10.98 -8.58
N PRO A 377 -12.90 10.36 -8.66
CA PRO A 377 -14.16 10.78 -8.05
C PRO A 377 -14.41 10.35 -6.59
N VAL A 378 -13.91 9.20 -6.12
CA VAL A 378 -14.16 8.75 -4.74
C VAL A 378 -13.08 9.22 -3.79
N GLY A 379 -11.80 9.10 -4.16
CA GLY A 379 -10.67 9.63 -3.38
C GLY A 379 -10.79 9.39 -1.86
N TYR A 380 -10.92 8.12 -1.45
CA TYR A 380 -11.27 7.73 -0.08
C TYR A 380 -10.43 8.42 1.01
N LEU A 381 -9.13 8.61 0.77
CA LEU A 381 -8.23 9.26 1.73
C LEU A 381 -8.50 10.77 1.87
N ILE A 382 -9.11 11.40 0.87
CA ILE A 382 -9.54 12.81 0.93
C ILE A 382 -10.63 12.92 2.00
N PHE A 383 -11.62 12.02 1.95
CA PHE A 383 -12.72 12.00 2.91
C PHE A 383 -12.25 11.66 4.33
N LEU A 384 -11.37 10.66 4.46
CA LEU A 384 -10.81 10.26 5.76
C LEU A 384 -10.01 11.41 6.40
N SER A 385 -9.08 12.00 5.65
CA SER A 385 -8.26 13.11 6.16
C SER A 385 -9.07 14.38 6.41
N ALA A 386 -10.09 14.67 5.58
CA ALA A 386 -11.02 15.77 5.79
C ALA A 386 -11.84 15.60 7.08
N ASN A 387 -12.30 14.38 7.37
CA ASN A 387 -13.02 14.05 8.60
C ASN A 387 -12.15 14.30 9.84
N ILE A 388 -10.90 13.80 9.82
CA ILE A 388 -9.94 14.02 10.91
C ILE A 388 -9.61 15.52 11.09
N ALA A 389 -9.52 16.26 9.97
CA ALA A 389 -9.24 17.69 10.00
C ALA A 389 -10.46 18.57 10.35
N GLU A 390 -11.66 17.98 10.39
CA GLU A 390 -12.94 18.66 10.57
C GLU A 390 -13.15 19.76 9.52
N CYS A 391 -12.93 19.44 8.24
CA CYS A 391 -13.10 20.39 7.13
C CYS A 391 -13.74 19.75 5.90
N GLU A 392 -14.16 20.57 4.94
CA GLU A 392 -14.82 20.08 3.73
C GLU A 392 -13.83 19.31 2.80
N PRO A 393 -14.18 18.10 2.33
CA PRO A 393 -13.34 17.32 1.41
C PRO A 393 -12.90 18.08 0.16
N ILE A 394 -13.76 18.97 -0.38
CA ILE A 394 -13.42 19.77 -1.55
C ILE A 394 -12.25 20.74 -1.31
N LYS A 395 -12.12 21.27 -0.09
CA LYS A 395 -11.01 22.13 0.31
C LYS A 395 -9.72 21.32 0.44
N VAL A 396 -9.81 20.10 0.95
CA VAL A 396 -8.69 19.15 1.01
C VAL A 396 -8.22 18.78 -0.40
N LEU A 397 -9.14 18.45 -1.31
CA LEU A 397 -8.83 18.16 -2.71
C LEU A 397 -8.06 19.33 -3.35
N ARG A 398 -8.58 20.55 -3.25
CA ARG A 398 -7.91 21.75 -3.80
C ARG A 398 -6.51 21.94 -3.23
N SER A 399 -6.35 21.71 -1.93
CA SER A 399 -5.04 21.80 -1.26
C SER A 399 -4.10 20.65 -1.65
N SER A 400 -4.64 19.54 -2.16
CA SER A 400 -3.90 18.35 -2.57
C SER A 400 -3.36 18.44 -4.00
N ILE A 401 -3.87 19.36 -4.83
CA ILE A 401 -3.48 19.49 -6.25
C ILE A 401 -1.96 19.53 -6.46
N PRO A 402 -1.17 20.34 -5.71
CA PRO A 402 0.29 20.37 -5.91
C PRO A 402 0.95 19.02 -5.59
N TYR A 403 0.48 18.33 -4.55
CA TYR A 403 0.99 17.01 -4.19
C TYR A 403 0.58 15.98 -5.23
N LEU A 404 -0.68 15.96 -5.67
CA LEU A 404 -1.16 15.06 -6.73
C LEU A 404 -0.35 15.22 -8.01
N PHE A 405 -0.13 16.45 -8.46
CA PHE A 405 0.68 16.71 -9.66
C PHE A 405 2.10 16.15 -9.51
N SER A 406 2.72 16.36 -8.36
CA SER A 406 4.07 15.85 -8.09
C SER A 406 4.13 14.31 -8.04
N LEU A 407 3.08 13.67 -7.52
CA LEU A 407 2.96 12.22 -7.46
C LEU A 407 2.70 11.62 -8.86
N PHE A 408 1.87 12.26 -9.68
CA PHE A 408 1.69 11.86 -11.08
C PHE A 408 2.97 12.03 -11.90
N ALA A 409 3.69 13.13 -11.71
CA ALA A 409 4.98 13.33 -12.36
C ALA A 409 5.99 12.24 -11.96
N LEU A 410 6.03 11.87 -10.67
CA LEU A 410 6.85 10.78 -10.19
C LEU A 410 6.40 9.42 -10.74
N LEU A 411 5.10 9.16 -10.85
CA LEU A 411 4.57 7.94 -11.46
C LEU A 411 5.03 7.82 -12.92
N VAL A 412 4.93 8.90 -13.71
CA VAL A 412 5.41 8.93 -15.10
C VAL A 412 6.92 8.68 -15.16
N LEU A 413 7.70 9.29 -14.27
CA LEU A 413 9.14 9.04 -14.19
C LEU A 413 9.44 7.57 -13.91
N LEU A 414 8.74 6.95 -12.98
CA LEU A 414 8.92 5.53 -12.65
C LEU A 414 8.51 4.64 -13.82
N ILE A 415 7.41 4.93 -14.52
CA ILE A 415 6.99 4.21 -15.74
C ILE A 415 8.09 4.20 -16.81
N ILE A 416 8.81 5.31 -16.97
CA ILE A 416 9.83 5.46 -18.02
C ILE A 416 11.16 4.82 -17.60
N VAL A 417 11.49 4.84 -16.30
CA VAL A 417 12.80 4.44 -15.77
C VAL A 417 12.64 3.23 -14.84
N PRO A 418 12.65 2.00 -15.37
CA PRO A 418 12.42 0.79 -14.59
C PRO A 418 13.49 0.54 -13.52
N GLU A 419 14.71 1.06 -13.70
CA GLU A 419 15.85 0.88 -12.81
C GLU A 419 15.55 1.37 -11.39
N PHE A 420 14.71 2.38 -11.21
CA PHE A 420 14.32 2.82 -9.87
C PHE A 420 13.63 1.73 -9.05
N SER A 421 13.00 0.77 -9.73
CA SER A 421 12.30 -0.35 -9.11
C SER A 421 13.06 -1.67 -9.19
N THR A 422 13.88 -1.88 -10.22
CA THR A 422 14.55 -3.16 -10.48
C THR A 422 16.01 -3.19 -10.03
N PHE A 423 16.66 -2.03 -9.86
CA PHE A 423 18.08 -1.95 -9.50
C PHE A 423 18.40 -2.68 -8.20
N LEU A 424 17.68 -2.35 -7.12
CA LEU A 424 17.94 -2.95 -5.81
C LEU A 424 17.58 -4.45 -5.75
N PRO A 425 16.42 -4.90 -6.28
CA PRO A 425 16.13 -6.32 -6.42
C PRO A 425 17.20 -7.10 -7.21
N ASN A 426 17.66 -6.59 -8.35
CA ASN A 426 18.64 -7.28 -9.20
C ASN A 426 20.04 -7.31 -8.59
N LEU A 427 20.39 -6.30 -7.78
CA LEU A 427 21.65 -6.28 -7.05
C LEU A 427 21.69 -7.30 -5.91
N LEU A 428 20.58 -7.48 -5.21
CA LEU A 428 20.52 -8.27 -3.97
C LEU A 428 20.03 -9.70 -4.17
N PHE A 429 19.24 -9.97 -5.20
CA PHE A 429 18.66 -11.28 -5.49
C PHE A 429 19.04 -11.74 -6.91
N GLN A 430 20.29 -12.17 -7.05
CA GLN A 430 20.81 -12.79 -8.28
C GLN A 430 20.36 -14.25 -8.43
#